data_AF-A0A6A3I2G4-F1
#
_entry.id   AF-A0A6A3I2G4-F1
#
_cell.length_a   1.000
_cell.length_b   1.000
_cell.length_c   1.000
_cell.angle_alpha   90.00
_cell.angle_beta   90.00
_cell.angle_gamma   90.00
#
_symmetry.space_group_name_H-M   'P 1'
#
loop_
_entity.id
_entity.type
_entity.pdbx_description
1 polymer ?
#
loop_
_entity_poly.entity_id
_entity_poly.type
_entity_poly.pdbx_seq_one_letter_code
_entity_poly.pdbx_strand_id
1 'polypeptide(L)' 'MAHPLNSIPIWRKQQVISWIDTEGNGILTRAEKHFRDLGLEIDGAAICKWYRDKANIMNAQPHQR' A
#
# COMPACT_ATOMS: atom_id res chain seq x y z
N MET A 1 0.03 18.70 2.90
CA MET A 1 0.97 18.70 1.76
C MET A 1 0.82 17.35 1.10
N ALA A 2 0.15 17.29 -0.06
CA ALA A 2 -0.14 16.02 -0.73
C ALA A 2 1.15 15.43 -1.27
N HIS A 3 1.53 14.25 -0.76
CA HIS A 3 2.69 13.52 -1.28
C HIS A 3 2.33 12.97 -2.67
N PRO A 4 3.09 13.29 -3.73
CA PRO A 4 2.81 12.73 -5.05
C PRO A 4 2.88 11.21 -4.97
N LEU A 5 1.90 10.52 -5.57
CA LEU A 5 1.76 9.05 -5.57
C LEU A 5 3.03 8.29 -6.05
N ASN A 6 4.00 9.01 -6.64
CA ASN A 6 5.34 8.53 -7.03
C ASN A 6 6.38 8.53 -5.89
N SER A 7 6.06 9.03 -4.69
CA SER A 7 6.95 9.08 -3.52
C SER A 7 6.70 7.99 -2.48
N ILE A 8 5.70 7.11 -2.68
CA ILE A 8 5.44 6.02 -1.74
C ILE A 8 6.57 4.98 -1.89
N PRO A 9 7.41 4.77 -0.85
CA PRO A 9 8.50 3.82 -0.92
C PRO A 9 7.96 2.38 -0.97
N ILE A 10 8.75 1.47 -1.57
CA ILE A 10 8.33 0.08 -1.79
C ILE A 10 7.98 -0.64 -0.47
N TRP A 11 8.69 -0.35 0.62
CA TRP A 11 8.37 -0.91 1.96
C TRP A 11 6.95 -0.53 2.42
N ARG A 12 6.47 0.67 2.07
CA ARG A 12 5.12 1.11 2.42
C ARG A 12 4.07 0.37 1.60
N LYS A 13 4.35 0.12 0.32
CA LYS A 13 3.48 -0.70 -0.53
C LYS A 13 3.39 -2.13 0.00
N GLN A 14 4.52 -2.70 0.40
CA GLN A 14 4.58 -4.01 1.07
C GLN A 14 3.76 -4.03 2.36
N GLN A 15 3.89 -3.00 3.20
CA GLN A 15 3.10 -2.89 4.42
C GLN A 15 1.59 -2.85 4.14
N VAL A 16 1.16 -2.08 3.14
CA VAL A 16 -0.26 -2.00 2.74
C VAL A 16 -0.79 -3.36 2.29
N ILE A 17 -0.06 -4.05 1.43
CA ILE A 17 -0.42 -5.38 0.94
C ILE A 17 -0.46 -6.39 2.09
N SER A 18 0.53 -6.37 2.99
CA SER A 18 0.57 -7.26 4.15
C SER A 18 -0.61 -7.03 5.07
N TRP A 19 -0.96 -5.77 5.33
CA TRP A 19 -2.11 -5.42 6.15
C TRP A 19 -3.42 -5.91 5.52
N ILE A 20 -3.57 -5.80 4.19
CA ILE A 20 -4.75 -6.32 3.48
C ILE A 20 -4.90 -7.83 3.69
N ASP A 21 -3.79 -8.57 3.63
CA ASP A 21 -3.77 -10.04 3.75
C ASP A 21 -4.07 -10.50 5.20
N THR A 22 -3.55 -9.78 6.20
CA THR A 22 -3.68 -10.18 7.62
C THR A 22 -4.88 -9.57 8.33
N GLU A 23 -5.01 -8.23 8.33
CA GLU A 23 -6.01 -7.49 9.11
C GLU A 23 -7.20 -7.04 8.25
N GLY A 24 -6.95 -6.78 6.97
CA GLY A 24 -7.93 -6.31 6.00
C GLY A 24 -8.86 -7.39 5.46
N ASN A 25 -8.60 -8.68 5.75
CA ASN A 25 -9.37 -9.83 5.25
C ASN A 25 -9.52 -9.82 3.72
N GLY A 26 -8.49 -9.35 3.00
CA GLY A 26 -8.50 -9.19 1.55
C GLY A 26 -9.30 -7.99 1.02
N ILE A 27 -9.84 -7.13 1.89
CA ILE A 27 -10.73 -6.02 1.49
C ILE A 27 -9.91 -4.73 1.29
N LEU A 28 -9.77 -4.33 0.02
CA LEU A 28 -9.00 -3.15 -0.40
C LEU A 28 -9.53 -1.83 0.22
N THR A 29 -10.85 -1.66 0.28
CA THR A 29 -11.49 -0.45 0.83
C THR A 29 -11.24 -0.29 2.32
N ARG A 30 -11.02 -1.39 3.06
CA ARG A 30 -10.63 -1.32 4.47
C ARG A 30 -9.21 -0.78 4.62
N ALA A 31 -8.31 -1.17 3.72
CA ALA A 31 -6.94 -0.65 3.73
C ALA A 31 -6.92 0.85 3.40
N GLU A 32 -7.68 1.29 2.40
CA GLU A 32 -7.81 2.72 2.09
C GLU A 32 -8.25 3.53 3.32
N LYS A 33 -9.33 3.10 3.98
CA LYS A 33 -9.82 3.77 5.20
C LYS A 33 -8.78 3.76 6.32
N HIS A 34 -8.15 2.61 6.56
CA HIS A 34 -7.16 2.44 7.61
C HIS A 34 -5.93 3.34 7.39
N PHE A 35 -5.35 3.34 6.20
CA PHE A 35 -4.17 4.16 5.92
C PHE A 35 -4.50 5.65 5.84
N ARG A 36 -5.71 6.01 5.39
CA ARG A 36 -6.19 7.39 5.46
C ARG A 36 -6.35 7.90 6.89
N ASP A 37 -6.83 7.06 7.81
CA ASP A 37 -6.91 7.38 9.24
C ASP A 37 -5.53 7.58 9.87
N LEU A 38 -4.54 6.81 9.41
CA LEU A 38 -3.12 6.99 9.76
C LEU A 38 -2.46 8.23 9.11
N GLY A 39 -3.24 9.08 8.43
CA GLY A 39 -2.75 10.30 7.77
C GLY A 39 -2.03 10.06 6.44
N LEU A 40 -2.12 8.86 5.87
CA LEU A 40 -1.54 8.53 4.58
C LEU A 40 -2.61 8.70 3.49
N GLU A 41 -2.43 9.71 2.65
CA GLU A 41 -3.27 9.94 1.47
C GLU A 41 -2.92 8.94 0.35
N ILE A 42 -3.32 7.68 0.54
CA ILE A 42 -3.16 6.61 -0.45
C ILE A 42 -4.48 6.42 -1.19
N ASP A 43 -4.43 6.59 -2.50
CA ASP A 43 -5.59 6.41 -3.37
C ASP A 43 -6.00 4.92 -3.49
N GLY A 44 -7.30 4.65 -3.43
CA GLY A 44 -7.84 3.28 -3.53
C GLY A 44 -7.50 2.56 -4.85
N ALA A 45 -7.39 3.28 -5.97
CA ALA A 45 -6.96 2.71 -7.24
C ALA A 45 -5.47 2.34 -7.21
N ALA A 46 -4.63 3.11 -6.51
CA ALA A 46 -3.23 2.75 -6.27
C ALA A 46 -3.12 1.46 -5.44
N ILE A 47 -3.92 1.32 -4.37
CA ILE A 47 -3.98 0.10 -3.55
C ILE A 47 -4.40 -1.10 -4.42
N CYS A 48 -5.43 -0.95 -5.24
CA CYS A 48 -5.88 -2.00 -6.16
C CYS A 48 -4.78 -2.43 -7.13
N LYS A 49 -4.04 -1.46 -7.69
CA LYS A 49 -2.90 -1.73 -8.57
C LYS A 49 -1.78 -2.49 -7.85
N TRP A 50 -1.43 -2.07 -6.64
CA TRP A 50 -0.39 -2.76 -5.85
C TRP A 50 -0.81 -4.17 -5.44
N TYR A 51 -2.08 -4.35 -5.09
CA TYR A 51 -2.59 -5.66 -4.70
C TYR A 51 -2.64 -6.64 -5.88
N ARG A 52 -2.96 -6.16 -7.08
CA ARG A 52 -2.85 -6.94 -8.33
C ARG A 52 -1.41 -7.34 -8.63
N ASP A 53 -0.45 -6.45 -8.38
CA ASP A 53 0.99 -6.67 -8.59
C ASP A 53 1.71 -7.20 -7.33
N LYS A 54 0.96 -7.76 -6.35
CA LYS A 54 1.49 -8.00 -5.00
C LYS A 54 2.70 -8.91 -4.95
N ALA A 55 2.76 -9.91 -5.84
CA ALA A 55 3.89 -10.83 -5.92
C ALA A 55 5.19 -10.11 -6.29
N ASN A 56 5.13 -9.17 -7.22
CA ASN A 56 6.28 -8.39 -7.65
C ASN A 56 6.69 -7.37 -6.57
N ILE A 57 5.72 -6.69 -5.96
CA ILE A 57 5.99 -5.73 -4.88
C ILE A 57 6.56 -6.41 -3.63
N MET A 58 6.09 -7.61 -3.27
CA MET A 58 6.61 -8.39 -2.14
C MET A 58 8.01 -8.95 -2.40
N ASN A 59 8.33 -9.31 -3.64
CA ASN A 59 9.68 -9.76 -4.00
C ASN A 59 10.67 -8.62 -4.25
N ALA A 60 10.19 -7.40 -4.50
CA ALA A 60 11.05 -6.24 -4.70
C ALA A 60 11.86 -5.96 -3.43
N GLN A 61 13.19 -5.91 -3.56
CA GLN A 61 14.05 -5.48 -2.47
C GLN A 61 13.73 -4.02 -2.10
N PRO A 62 13.47 -3.71 -0.82
CA PRO A 62 13.42 -2.34 -0.37
C PRO A 62 14.80 -1.73 -0.55
N HIS A 63 14.96 -0.89 -1.57
CA HIS A 63 16.17 -0.09 -1.70
C HIS A 63 16.22 0.85 -0.49
N GLN A 64 17.06 0.53 0.47
CA GLN A 64 17.45 1.47 1.50
C GLN A 64 18.33 2.51 0.80
N ARG A 65 17.87 3.77 0.76
CA ARG A 65 18.75 4.91 0.49
C ARG A 65 19.53 5.25 1.74
#